data_AF-A0A7K2SG91-F1
#
_entry.id   AF-A0A7K2SG91-F1
#
_cell.length_a   1.000
_cell.length_b   1.000
_cell.length_c   1.000
_cell.angle_alpha   90.00
_cell.angle_beta   90.00
_cell.angle_gamma   90.00
#
_symmetry.space_group_name_H-M   'P 1'
#
loop_
_entity.id
_entity.type
_entity.pdbx_description
1 polymer ?
#
loop_
_entity_poly.entity_id
_entity_poly.type
_entity_poly.pdbx_seq_one_letter_code
_entity_poly.pdbx_strand_id
1 'polypeptide(L)'
;MLWREHTVYRERSGGMVIRGEHVRRWISLAPAGGRDEILVRAGRILDGGTTAPARSEAVVPLSAGTGVLAAACRRLLADAAADAARPAPDRAASGRTRRPRRSRGSARRNRRGRHTGLGSWVIIVFVAGLIALFAYTSAMHG
;
A
#
# COMPACT_ATOMS: atom_id res chain seq x y z
N MET A 1 10.10 -19.65 16.26
CA MET A 1 9.47 -19.66 14.93
C MET A 1 8.24 -18.75 14.96
N LEU A 2 8.23 -17.68 14.17
CA LEU A 2 7.25 -16.59 14.35
C LEU A 2 5.95 -16.76 13.53
N TRP A 3 5.88 -17.67 12.55
CA TRP A 3 4.74 -17.81 11.62
C TRP A 3 4.44 -19.28 11.33
N ARG A 4 4.13 -20.06 12.38
CA ARG A 4 3.86 -21.51 12.25
C ARG A 4 2.56 -21.81 11.52
N GLU A 5 1.54 -21.01 11.77
CA GLU A 5 0.21 -21.15 11.17
C GLU A 5 -0.16 -19.86 10.46
N HIS A 6 -0.37 -19.96 9.15
CA HIS A 6 -0.69 -18.82 8.31
C HIS A 6 -1.66 -19.23 7.20
N THR A 7 -2.53 -18.30 6.83
CA THR A 7 -3.39 -18.43 5.65
C THR A 7 -2.83 -17.57 4.54
N VAL A 8 -2.90 -18.08 3.31
CA VAL A 8 -2.47 -17.38 2.10
C VAL A 8 -3.67 -17.24 1.19
N TYR A 9 -3.91 -16.03 0.70
CA TYR A 9 -4.96 -15.80 -0.28
C TYR A 9 -4.53 -14.77 -1.32
N ARG A 10 -5.18 -14.85 -2.49
CA ARG A 10 -4.96 -13.93 -3.60
C ARG A 10 -6.04 -12.85 -3.60
N GLU A 11 -5.64 -11.60 -3.76
CA GLU A 11 -6.54 -10.47 -3.92
C GLU A 11 -7.01 -10.35 -5.38
N ARG A 12 -8.16 -9.69 -5.58
CA ARG A 12 -8.71 -9.42 -6.92
C ARG A 12 -7.81 -8.52 -7.78
N SER A 13 -6.94 -7.75 -7.13
CA SER A 13 -5.88 -6.93 -7.73
C SER A 13 -4.71 -7.74 -8.28
N GLY A 14 -4.69 -9.06 -8.05
CA GLY A 14 -3.58 -9.94 -8.42
C GLY A 14 -2.48 -10.04 -7.37
N GLY A 15 -2.57 -9.27 -6.28
CA GLY A 15 -1.66 -9.38 -5.13
C GLY A 15 -1.91 -10.64 -4.29
N MET A 16 -0.96 -10.95 -3.41
CA MET A 16 -1.04 -12.04 -2.45
C MET A 16 -0.97 -11.47 -1.03
N VAL A 17 -1.77 -12.03 -0.12
CA VAL A 17 -1.73 -11.70 1.30
C VAL A 17 -1.46 -12.96 2.09
N ILE A 18 -0.56 -12.82 3.06
CA ILE A 18 -0.23 -13.84 4.04
C ILE A 18 -0.65 -13.32 5.40
N ARG A 19 -1.48 -14.09 6.09
CA ARG A 19 -2.07 -13.72 7.37
C ARG A 19 -1.70 -14.73 8.44
N GLY A 20 -1.08 -14.27 9.52
CA GLY A 20 -0.75 -15.08 10.69
C GLY A 20 -1.62 -14.69 11.87
N GLU A 21 -2.75 -15.38 12.09
CA GLU A 21 -3.67 -15.09 13.20
C GLU A 21 -2.97 -15.18 14.56
N HIS A 22 -2.17 -16.22 14.75
CA HIS A 22 -1.42 -16.51 15.98
C HIS A 22 -0.49 -15.37 16.39
N VAL A 23 0.01 -14.63 15.41
CA VAL A 23 0.88 -13.49 15.64
C VAL A 23 0.19 -12.16 15.34
N ARG A 24 -1.13 -12.16 15.10
CA ARG A 24 -1.95 -10.98 14.82
C ARG A 24 -1.31 -10.05 13.79
N ARG A 25 -0.69 -10.61 12.74
CA ARG A 25 0.06 -9.85 11.72
C ARG A 25 -0.29 -10.32 10.32
N TRP A 26 -0.19 -9.41 9.36
CA TRP A 26 -0.38 -9.70 7.94
C TRP A 26 0.67 -8.99 7.11
N ILE A 27 1.00 -9.58 5.96
CA ILE A 27 1.86 -8.99 4.94
C ILE A 27 1.23 -9.22 3.56
N SER A 28 1.25 -8.22 2.70
CA SER A 28 0.80 -8.33 1.31
C SER A 28 1.91 -7.98 0.33
N LEU A 29 1.85 -8.63 -0.82
CA LEU A 29 2.72 -8.41 -1.96
C LEU A 29 1.82 -8.11 -3.16
N ALA A 30 1.92 -6.92 -3.72
CA ALA A 30 1.14 -6.50 -4.87
C ALA A 30 2.08 -5.88 -5.92
N PRO A 31 1.75 -5.93 -7.22
CA PRO A 31 2.49 -5.19 -8.23
C PRO A 31 2.50 -3.68 -7.90
N ALA A 32 3.66 -3.04 -7.91
CA ALA A 32 3.79 -1.61 -7.55
C ALA A 32 3.43 -0.64 -8.70
N GLY A 33 3.23 -1.18 -9.91
CA GLY A 33 2.98 -0.40 -11.12
C GLY A 33 4.21 -0.24 -12.02
N GLY A 34 5.43 -0.35 -11.46
CA GLY A 34 6.67 -0.47 -12.22
C GLY A 34 6.87 -1.87 -12.82
N ARG A 35 7.68 -1.96 -13.89
CA ARG A 35 8.10 -3.25 -14.44
C ARG A 35 9.00 -3.92 -13.41
N ASP A 36 8.65 -5.13 -13.01
CA ASP A 36 9.45 -5.94 -12.09
C ASP A 36 9.52 -5.41 -10.64
N GLU A 37 8.55 -4.58 -10.23
CA GLU A 37 8.48 -4.04 -8.87
C GLU A 37 7.30 -4.61 -8.07
N ILE A 38 7.56 -4.98 -6.83
CA ILE A 38 6.54 -5.41 -5.86
C ILE A 38 6.44 -4.40 -4.73
N LEU A 39 5.22 -3.94 -4.48
CA LEU A 39 4.82 -3.24 -3.27
C LEU A 39 4.56 -4.26 -2.17
N VAL A 40 5.38 -4.24 -1.13
CA VAL A 40 5.24 -5.03 0.08
C VAL A 40 4.63 -4.16 1.17
N ARG A 41 3.54 -4.62 1.79
CA ARG A 41 2.86 -3.89 2.87
C ARG A 41 2.68 -4.80 4.06
N ALA A 42 2.92 -4.29 5.25
CA ALA A 42 2.73 -5.04 6.48
C ALA A 42 1.86 -4.28 7.49
N GLY A 43 1.16 -5.04 8.31
CA GLY A 43 0.31 -4.50 9.34
C GLY A 43 -0.12 -5.53 10.37
N ARG A 44 -0.99 -5.07 11.27
CA ARG A 44 -1.58 -5.89 12.33
C ARG A 44 -3.00 -6.34 11.98
N ILE A 45 -3.39 -7.45 12.55
CA ILE A 45 -4.77 -7.93 12.58
C ILE A 45 -5.41 -7.37 13.84
N LEU A 46 -6.58 -6.75 13.68
CA LEU A 46 -7.36 -6.22 14.79
C LEU A 46 -8.21 -7.33 15.42
N ASP A 47 -8.67 -7.09 16.64
CA ASP A 47 -9.69 -7.93 17.28
C ASP A 47 -10.93 -7.99 16.37
N GLY A 48 -11.44 -9.21 16.13
CA GLY A 48 -12.51 -9.46 15.16
C GLY A 48 -12.02 -9.82 13.75
N GLY A 49 -10.71 -9.95 13.54
CA GLY A 49 -10.14 -10.54 12.34
C GLY A 49 -10.13 -9.63 11.12
N THR A 50 -10.23 -8.31 11.34
CA THR A 50 -10.06 -7.31 10.29
C THR A 50 -8.58 -6.94 10.17
N THR A 51 -8.09 -6.76 8.94
CA THR A 51 -6.74 -6.28 8.69
C THR A 51 -6.71 -4.77 8.87
N ALA A 52 -5.88 -4.27 9.78
CA ALA A 52 -5.67 -2.83 9.90
C ALA A 52 -4.99 -2.30 8.61
N PRO A 53 -5.17 -1.01 8.27
CA PRO A 53 -4.40 -0.37 7.21
C PRO A 53 -2.89 -0.60 7.40
N ALA A 54 -2.18 -0.78 6.29
CA ALA A 54 -0.73 -0.92 6.31
C ALA A 54 -0.09 0.29 7.00
N ARG A 55 0.82 0.01 7.93
CA ARG A 55 1.61 1.04 8.61
C ARG A 55 3.03 1.11 8.10
N SER A 56 3.47 0.04 7.43
CA SER A 56 4.81 -0.08 6.88
C SER A 56 4.70 -0.62 5.46
N GLU A 57 5.32 0.08 4.51
CA GLU A 57 5.29 -0.24 3.09
C GLU A 57 6.69 -0.08 2.49
N ALA A 58 7.03 -0.92 1.52
CA ALA A 58 8.27 -0.81 0.76
C ALA A 58 8.04 -1.30 -0.68
N VAL A 59 8.68 -0.65 -1.65
CA VAL A 59 8.75 -1.14 -3.02
C VAL A 59 10.08 -1.86 -3.19
N VAL A 60 10.03 -3.08 -3.73
CA VAL A 60 11.20 -3.95 -3.92
C VAL A 60 11.28 -4.36 -5.39
N PRO A 61 12.42 -4.12 -6.08
CA PRO A 61 12.66 -4.67 -7.40
C PRO A 61 12.91 -6.18 -7.31
N LEU A 62 12.20 -6.97 -8.11
CA LEU A 62 12.34 -8.43 -8.14
C LEU A 62 13.68 -8.87 -8.72
N SER A 63 14.24 -8.09 -9.64
CA SER A 63 15.60 -8.24 -10.19
C SER A 63 16.70 -8.22 -9.14
N ALA A 64 16.46 -7.62 -7.96
CA ALA A 64 17.39 -7.69 -6.83
C ALA A 64 17.40 -9.06 -6.12
N GLY A 65 16.49 -9.97 -6.50
CA GLY A 65 16.44 -11.33 -6.04
C GLY A 65 15.64 -11.56 -4.74
N THR A 66 15.39 -12.84 -4.45
CA THR A 66 14.55 -13.27 -3.33
C THR A 66 15.14 -12.95 -1.96
N GLY A 67 16.47 -12.86 -1.83
CA GLY A 67 17.14 -12.50 -0.59
C GLY A 67 16.80 -11.09 -0.12
N VAL A 68 16.81 -10.13 -1.04
CA VAL A 68 16.45 -8.73 -0.77
C VAL A 68 14.98 -8.60 -0.42
N LEU A 69 14.10 -9.28 -1.16
CA LEU A 69 12.67 -9.35 -0.85
C LEU A 69 12.42 -9.95 0.54
N ALA A 70 13.07 -11.06 0.88
CA ALA A 70 12.93 -11.69 2.18
C ALA A 70 13.44 -10.78 3.31
N ALA A 71 14.52 -10.04 3.10
CA ALA A 71 15.02 -9.06 4.05
C ALA A 71 14.02 -7.91 4.27
N ALA A 72 13.44 -7.37 3.18
CA ALA A 72 12.40 -6.35 3.26
C ALA A 72 11.17 -6.85 4.02
N CYS A 73 10.69 -8.06 3.70
CA CYS A 73 9.58 -8.69 4.42
C CYS A 73 9.88 -8.83 5.93
N ARG A 74 11.06 -9.36 6.29
CA ARG A 74 11.45 -9.50 7.71
C ARG A 74 11.49 -8.15 8.43
N ARG A 75 12.04 -7.12 7.79
CA ARG A 75 12.10 -5.76 8.32
C ARG A 75 10.69 -5.19 8.57
N LEU A 76 9.82 -5.23 7.57
CA LEU A 76 8.45 -4.71 7.68
C LEU A 76 7.64 -5.45 8.76
N LEU A 77 7.85 -6.76 8.91
CA LEU A 77 7.22 -7.55 9.97
C LEU A 77 7.76 -7.19 11.37
N ALA A 78 9.05 -6.88 11.48
CA ALA A 78 9.64 -6.40 12.72
C ALA A 78 9.13 -5.00 13.08
N ASP A 79 9.02 -4.09 12.09
CA ASP A 79 8.46 -2.75 12.27
C ASP A 79 7.00 -2.84 12.75
N ALA A 80 6.18 -3.66 12.08
CA ALA A 80 4.80 -3.91 12.49
C ALA A 80 4.70 -4.57 13.89
N ALA A 81 5.71 -5.35 14.30
CA ALA A 81 5.77 -5.91 15.64
C ALA A 81 6.12 -4.87 16.71
N ALA A 82 7.06 -3.96 16.42
CA ALA A 82 7.44 -2.86 17.30
C ALA A 82 6.28 -1.87 17.49
N ASP A 83 5.55 -1.56 16.42
CA ASP A 83 4.35 -0.72 16.49
C ASP A 83 3.26 -1.32 17.39
N ALA A 84 3.10 -2.64 17.39
CA ALA A 84 2.14 -3.32 18.25
C ALA A 84 2.55 -3.29 19.74
N ALA A 85 3.84 -3.21 20.04
CA ALA A 85 4.36 -3.12 21.40
C ALA A 85 4.25 -1.71 21.98
N ARG A 86 4.05 -0.69 21.14
CA ARG A 86 3.92 0.69 21.59
C ARG A 86 2.56 0.86 22.30
N PRO A 87 2.54 1.27 23.59
CA PRO A 87 1.30 1.64 24.25
C PRO A 87 0.61 2.75 23.46
N ALA A 88 -0.69 2.63 23.23
CA ALA A 88 -1.47 3.72 22.66
C ALA A 88 -1.24 4.97 23.54
N PRO A 89 -0.98 6.16 22.97
CA PRO A 89 -0.87 7.37 23.76
C PRO A 89 -2.16 7.53 24.56
N ASP A 90 -1.96 7.73 25.86
CA ASP A 90 -2.95 7.74 26.91
C ASP A 90 -4.17 8.59 26.49
N ARG A 91 -5.31 7.96 26.22
CA ARG A 91 -6.60 8.63 26.00
C ARG A 91 -7.20 9.07 27.34
N ALA A 92 -6.41 9.75 28.16
CA ALA A 92 -6.79 10.18 29.50
C ALA A 92 -6.42 11.65 29.75
N ALA A 93 -6.75 12.55 28.83
CA ALA A 93 -6.81 13.99 29.11
C ALA A 93 -7.64 14.77 28.08
N SER A 94 -8.96 14.60 28.07
CA SER A 94 -9.87 15.75 28.01
C SER A 94 -11.29 15.30 28.34
N GLY A 95 -11.72 15.65 29.55
CA GLY A 95 -13.06 15.41 30.01
C GLY A 95 -14.09 16.22 29.22
N ARG A 96 -15.22 15.57 28.95
CA ARG A 96 -16.57 16.08 29.23
C ARG A 96 -16.91 17.47 28.66
N THR A 97 -17.72 17.48 27.61
CA THR A 97 -18.92 18.34 27.58
C THR A 97 -20.00 17.72 26.69
N ARG A 98 -21.16 17.48 27.31
CA ARG A 98 -22.43 17.14 26.66
C ARG A 98 -22.95 18.36 25.88
N ARG A 99 -23.78 18.03 24.87
CA ARG A 99 -24.99 18.74 24.39
C ARG A 99 -24.89 19.61 23.10
N PRO A 100 -26.04 19.85 22.41
CA PRO A 100 -26.21 19.50 21.00
C PRO A 100 -26.76 20.66 20.13
N ARG A 101 -26.84 20.47 18.80
CA ARG A 101 -27.82 21.04 17.81
C ARG A 101 -27.14 21.09 16.44
N ARG A 102 -27.67 20.35 15.45
CA ARG A 102 -28.59 20.86 14.39
C ARG A 102 -28.14 22.17 13.75
N SER A 103 -27.69 22.10 12.49
CA SER A 103 -28.32 22.74 11.32
C SER A 103 -27.44 22.52 10.09
N ARG A 104 -27.94 21.76 9.11
CA ARG A 104 -28.46 22.27 7.82
C ARG A 104 -27.37 22.75 6.85
N GLY A 105 -27.23 21.98 5.79
CA GLY A 105 -27.23 22.52 4.43
C GLY A 105 -25.91 23.06 3.92
N SER A 106 -25.27 22.32 3.02
CA SER A 106 -25.20 22.74 1.62
C SER A 106 -24.40 21.73 0.79
N ALA A 107 -25.08 21.23 -0.24
CA ALA A 107 -24.53 20.91 -1.55
C ALA A 107 -23.06 20.50 -1.63
N ARG A 108 -22.79 19.19 -1.73
CA ARG A 108 -21.67 18.74 -2.56
C ARG A 108 -22.21 17.96 -3.75
N ARG A 109 -22.31 18.73 -4.83
CA ARG A 109 -22.65 18.36 -6.19
C ARG A 109 -21.96 17.06 -6.58
N ASN A 110 -22.77 16.15 -7.11
CA ASN A 110 -22.41 15.21 -8.14
C ASN A 110 -21.52 15.90 -9.18
N ARG A 111 -20.21 15.64 -9.16
CA ARG A 111 -19.31 15.91 -10.28
C ARG A 111 -18.44 14.68 -10.50
N ARG A 112 -18.83 13.93 -11.53
CA ARG A 112 -17.98 13.06 -12.36
C ARG A 112 -16.51 13.49 -12.28
N GLY A 113 -15.74 12.80 -11.46
CA GLY A 113 -14.30 12.99 -11.33
C GLY A 113 -13.61 12.23 -12.43
N ARG A 114 -13.32 12.94 -13.52
CA ARG A 114 -12.57 12.48 -14.69
C ARG A 114 -11.30 11.75 -14.26
N HIS A 115 -11.12 10.56 -14.81
CA HIS A 115 -9.87 9.82 -14.80
C HIS A 115 -8.76 10.69 -15.42
N THR A 116 -7.53 10.48 -14.93
CA THR A 116 -6.26 11.19 -15.21
C THR A 116 -6.09 12.54 -14.50
N GLY A 117 -5.60 12.47 -13.26
CA GLY A 117 -4.99 13.63 -12.60
C GLY A 117 -3.82 14.15 -13.46
N LEU A 118 -3.55 15.45 -13.41
CA LEU A 118 -2.56 16.17 -14.24
C LEU A 118 -1.20 15.47 -14.34
N GLY A 119 -0.76 14.78 -13.29
CA GLY A 119 0.48 13.98 -13.32
C GLY A 119 0.46 12.81 -14.31
N SER A 120 -0.70 12.19 -14.52
CA SER A 120 -0.88 11.10 -15.50
C SER A 120 -0.77 11.58 -16.95
N TRP A 121 -1.06 12.86 -17.23
CA TRP A 121 -1.00 13.39 -18.60
C TRP A 121 0.44 13.73 -19.01
N VAL A 122 1.24 14.25 -18.08
CA VAL A 122 2.67 14.51 -18.29
C VAL A 122 3.42 13.23 -18.65
N ILE A 123 3.11 12.12 -17.97
CA ILE A 123 3.71 10.81 -18.24
C ILE A 123 3.36 10.33 -19.66
N ILE A 124 2.11 10.51 -20.10
CA ILE A 124 1.68 10.10 -21.45
C ILE A 124 2.42 10.89 -22.53
N VAL A 125 2.53 12.22 -22.39
CA VAL A 125 3.26 13.07 -23.34
C VAL A 125 4.74 12.70 -23.39
N PHE A 126 5.34 12.41 -22.23
CA PHE A 126 6.74 12.01 -22.14
C PHE A 126 7.01 10.67 -22.80
N VAL A 127 6.18 9.65 -22.54
CA VAL A 127 6.29 8.33 -23.15
C VAL A 127 6.09 8.39 -24.67
N ALA A 128 5.11 9.16 -25.14
CA ALA A 128 4.89 9.36 -26.57
C ALA A 128 6.10 10.01 -27.26
N GLY A 129 6.74 10.99 -26.60
CA GLY A 129 7.97 11.62 -27.09
C GLY A 129 9.15 10.63 -27.20
N LEU A 130 9.35 9.77 -26.21
CA LEU A 130 10.40 8.75 -26.23
C LEU A 130 10.18 7.73 -27.35
N ILE A 131 8.93 7.30 -27.59
CA ILE A 131 8.60 6.38 -28.68
C ILE A 131 8.88 7.03 -30.04
N ALA A 132 8.46 8.28 -30.23
CA ALA A 132 8.71 9.01 -31.47
C ALA A 132 10.22 9.22 -31.72
N LEU A 133 10.97 9.58 -30.67
CA LEU A 133 12.42 9.73 -30.75
C LEU A 133 13.10 8.40 -31.09
N PHE A 134 12.70 7.31 -30.43
CA PHE A 134 13.23 5.98 -30.70
C PHE A 134 12.98 5.56 -32.15
N ALA A 135 11.73 5.71 -32.63
CA ALA A 135 11.36 5.42 -34.00
C ALA A 135 12.18 6.25 -35.01
N TYR A 136 12.37 7.55 -34.74
CA TYR A 136 13.16 8.43 -35.58
C TYR A 136 14.64 8.01 -35.61
N THR A 137 15.23 7.69 -34.47
CA THR A 137 16.63 7.21 -34.40
C THR A 137 16.80 5.87 -35.10
N SER A 138 15.84 4.94 -34.97
CA SER A 138 15.87 3.66 -35.68
C SER A 138 15.70 3.80 -37.19
N ALA A 139 14.92 4.78 -37.64
CA ALA A 139 14.72 5.08 -39.05
C ALA A 139 15.90 5.82 -39.69
N MET A 140 16.69 6.55 -38.89
CA MET A 140 17.89 7.28 -39.33
C MET A 140 19.20 6.48 -39.22
N HIS A 141 19.18 5.33 -38.54
CA HIS A 141 20.34 4.45 -38.34
C HIS A 141 20.15 3.04 -38.95
N GLY A 142 19.11 2.84 -39.75
CA GLY A 142 18.91 1.68 -40.62
C GLY A 142 18.98 2.09 -42.08
#